data_AF-A0A7C3JRQ2-F1
#
_entry.id   AF-A0A7C3JRQ2-F1
#
_cell.length_a   1.000
_cell.length_b   1.000
_cell.length_c   1.000
_cell.angle_alpha   90.00
_cell.angle_beta   90.00
_cell.angle_gamma   90.00
#
_symmetry.space_group_name_H-M   'P 1'
#
loop_
_entity.id
_entity.type
_entity.pdbx_description
1 polymer ?
#
loop_
_entity_poly.entity_id
_entity_poly.type
_entity_poly.pdbx_seq_one_letter_code
_entity_poly.pdbx_strand_id
1 'polypeptide(L)'
;MEFRLSPEEERLRSAVAEFVRDELMPLEPDFANAPDIFEGSRWKSRVKTSPDPEVKRYLGIMEELEKKAEAKGLWYLDVPKAYGGAEASNVALIATTEELEKCAIPFELGNHVSNILYNCKG
;
A
#
# COMPACT_ATOMS: atom_id res chain seq x y z
N MET A 1 -32.45 -3.55 0.36
CA MET A 1 -31.12 -2.96 0.64
C MET A 1 -30.10 -3.85 -0.05
N GLU A 2 -29.08 -3.26 -0.66
CA GLU A 2 -28.03 -3.98 -1.38
C GLU A 2 -26.72 -3.83 -0.60
N PHE A 3 -26.03 -4.94 -0.38
CA PHE A 3 -24.82 -5.01 0.46
C PHE A 3 -23.62 -5.63 -0.27
N ARG A 4 -23.82 -6.07 -1.52
CA ARG A 4 -22.72 -6.57 -2.35
C ARG A 4 -21.88 -5.40 -2.84
N LEU A 5 -20.58 -5.64 -2.98
CA LEU A 5 -19.71 -4.72 -3.71
C LEU A 5 -20.21 -4.56 -5.14
N SER A 6 -20.12 -3.34 -5.65
CA SER A 6 -20.29 -3.09 -7.08
C SER A 6 -19.22 -3.83 -7.88
N PRO A 7 -19.43 -4.06 -9.19
CA PRO A 7 -18.44 -4.70 -10.03
C PRO A 7 -17.08 -3.97 -10.07
N GLU A 8 -17.05 -2.65 -9.85
CA GLU A 8 -15.81 -1.87 -9.80
C GLU A 8 -15.07 -2.06 -8.48
N GLU A 9 -15.78 -2.00 -7.36
CA GLU A 9 -15.24 -2.28 -6.03
C GLU A 9 -14.69 -3.71 -5.94
N GLU A 10 -15.42 -4.70 -6.48
CA GLU A 10 -14.97 -6.10 -6.51
C GLU A 10 -13.72 -6.30 -7.36
N ARG A 11 -13.61 -5.60 -8.50
CA ARG A 11 -12.41 -5.63 -9.35
C ARG A 11 -11.20 -5.09 -8.61
N LEU A 12 -11.34 -3.94 -7.93
CA LEU A 12 -10.24 -3.38 -7.14
C LEU A 12 -9.84 -4.30 -6.00
N ARG A 13 -10.81 -4.78 -5.20
CA ARG A 13 -10.55 -5.73 -4.11
C ARG A 13 -9.81 -6.97 -4.63
N SER A 14 -10.25 -7.55 -5.75
CA SER A 14 -9.62 -8.73 -6.34
C SER A 14 -8.18 -8.47 -6.80
N ALA A 15 -7.91 -7.30 -7.39
CA ALA A 15 -6.56 -6.93 -7.81
C ALA A 15 -5.60 -6.75 -6.62
N VAL A 16 -6.10 -6.17 -5.51
CA VAL A 16 -5.33 -6.04 -4.27
C VAL A 16 -5.11 -7.42 -3.63
N ALA A 17 -6.13 -8.27 -3.59
CA ALA A 17 -6.01 -9.63 -3.07
C ALA A 17 -4.96 -10.45 -3.82
N GLU A 18 -4.89 -10.30 -5.15
CA GLU A 18 -3.85 -10.90 -5.98
C GLU A 18 -2.47 -10.36 -5.63
N PHE A 19 -2.31 -9.04 -5.50
CA PHE A 19 -1.04 -8.44 -5.08
C PHE A 19 -0.58 -8.92 -3.71
N VAL A 20 -1.49 -8.97 -2.73
CA VAL A 20 -1.20 -9.48 -1.37
C VAL A 20 -0.70 -10.92 -1.43
N ARG A 21 -1.43 -11.78 -2.14
CA ARG A 21 -1.10 -13.20 -2.26
C ARG A 21 0.23 -13.45 -2.98
N ASP A 22 0.48 -12.72 -4.06
CA ASP A 22 1.58 -13.03 -4.98
C ASP A 22 2.87 -12.25 -4.64
N GLU A 23 2.77 -11.09 -3.97
CA GLU A 23 3.90 -10.20 -3.69
C GLU A 23 4.19 -10.02 -2.20
N LEU A 24 3.17 -9.96 -1.33
CA LEU A 24 3.35 -9.69 0.10
C LEU A 24 3.50 -10.97 0.93
N MET A 25 2.53 -11.88 0.86
CA MET A 25 2.53 -13.13 1.64
C MET A 25 3.81 -13.97 1.49
N PRO A 26 4.43 -14.09 0.30
CA PRO A 26 5.68 -14.84 0.16
C PRO A 26 6.85 -14.25 0.98
N LEU A 27 6.77 -12.98 1.37
CA LEU A 27 7.80 -12.30 2.16
C LEU A 27 7.58 -12.41 3.67
N GLU A 28 6.47 -12.97 4.13
CA GLU A 28 6.17 -13.09 5.57
C GLU A 28 7.24 -13.85 6.36
N PRO A 29 7.82 -14.97 5.88
CA PRO A 29 8.89 -15.65 6.61
C PRO A 29 10.15 -14.78 6.78
N ASP A 30 10.45 -13.94 5.80
CA ASP A 30 11.59 -13.02 5.86
C ASP A 30 11.29 -11.89 6.86
N PHE A 31 10.11 -11.28 6.78
CA PHE A 31 9.70 -10.19 7.68
C PHE A 31 9.38 -10.61 9.10
N ALA A 32 9.13 -11.89 9.36
CA ALA A 32 9.06 -12.43 10.72
C ALA A 32 10.37 -12.22 11.50
N ASN A 33 11.48 -12.00 10.80
CA ASN A 33 12.79 -11.67 11.36
C ASN A 33 13.19 -10.22 11.10
N ALA A 34 12.25 -9.35 10.73
CA ALA A 34 12.55 -7.93 10.51
C ALA A 34 12.89 -7.22 11.83
N PRO A 35 13.78 -6.21 11.82
CA PRO A 35 14.03 -5.40 12.99
C PRO A 35 12.77 -4.67 13.48
N ASP A 36 12.65 -4.48 14.79
CA ASP A 36 11.52 -3.81 15.47
C ASP A 36 11.21 -2.40 14.96
N ILE A 37 12.19 -1.75 14.31
CA ILE A 37 12.02 -0.45 13.66
C ILE A 37 10.88 -0.43 12.63
N PHE A 38 10.49 -1.58 12.07
CA PHE A 38 9.36 -1.74 11.14
C PHE A 38 7.98 -1.78 11.84
N GLU A 39 7.92 -1.81 13.17
CA GLU A 39 6.66 -1.88 13.92
C GLU A 39 5.97 -0.52 14.11
N GLY A 40 4.65 -0.47 13.93
CA GLY A 40 3.84 0.71 14.22
C GLY A 40 3.88 1.83 13.16
N SER A 41 2.96 2.78 13.27
CA SER A 41 2.56 3.71 12.20
C SER A 41 3.61 4.74 11.73
N ARG A 42 4.78 4.81 12.37
CA ARG A 42 5.85 5.77 12.01
C ARG A 42 7.14 5.12 11.53
N TRP A 43 7.11 3.82 11.20
CA TRP A 43 8.30 3.09 10.80
C TRP A 43 9.00 3.69 9.58
N LYS A 44 8.26 4.13 8.55
CA LYS A 44 8.79 4.76 7.33
C LYS A 44 9.76 5.92 7.62
N SER A 45 9.44 6.78 8.59
CA SER A 45 10.30 7.90 8.98
C SER A 45 11.57 7.46 9.71
N ARG A 46 11.51 6.38 10.49
CA ARG A 46 12.65 5.87 11.28
C ARG A 46 13.65 5.13 10.41
N VAL A 47 13.17 4.32 9.46
CA VAL A 47 14.04 3.51 8.59
C VAL A 47 14.85 4.35 7.60
N LYS A 48 14.28 5.47 7.11
CA LYS A 48 14.89 6.32 6.07
C LYS A 48 16.26 6.88 6.48
N THR A 49 16.46 7.13 7.78
CA THR A 49 17.71 7.68 8.31
C THR A 49 18.61 6.62 8.95
N SER A 50 18.19 5.35 8.99
CA SER A 50 18.96 4.29 9.63
C SER A 50 20.22 3.98 8.83
N PRO A 51 21.42 3.94 9.46
CA PRO A 51 22.64 3.52 8.79
C PRO A 51 22.73 1.99 8.66
N ASP A 52 21.90 1.24 9.40
CA ASP A 52 21.94 -0.21 9.52
C ASP A 52 21.72 -0.92 8.16
N PRO A 53 22.68 -1.74 7.69
CA PRO A 53 22.56 -2.49 6.45
C PRO A 53 21.33 -3.42 6.39
N GLU A 54 20.92 -4.02 7.51
CA GLU A 54 19.76 -4.89 7.56
C GLU A 54 18.47 -4.10 7.36
N VAL A 55 18.33 -2.96 8.03
CA VAL A 55 17.20 -2.04 7.83
C VAL A 55 17.13 -1.57 6.39
N LYS A 56 18.27 -1.23 5.77
CA LYS A 56 18.34 -0.84 4.35
C LYS A 56 17.91 -1.96 3.41
N ARG A 57 18.21 -3.22 3.73
CA ARG A 57 17.76 -4.38 2.94
C ARG A 57 16.23 -4.45 2.90
N TYR A 58 15.58 -4.40 4.06
CA TYR A 58 14.12 -4.45 4.14
C TYR A 58 13.46 -3.20 3.53
N LEU A 59 14.07 -2.01 3.68
CA LEU A 59 13.62 -0.81 3.00
C LEU A 59 13.65 -0.99 1.47
N GLY A 60 14.73 -1.55 0.92
CA GLY A 60 14.81 -1.85 -0.51
C GLY A 60 13.72 -2.82 -0.98
N ILE A 61 13.38 -3.83 -0.18
CA ILE A 61 12.25 -4.74 -0.50
C ILE A 61 10.93 -3.95 -0.56
N MET A 62 10.69 -3.08 0.41
CA MET A 62 9.49 -2.23 0.45
C MET A 62 9.41 -1.29 -0.75
N GLU A 63 10.51 -0.63 -1.12
CA GLU A 63 10.57 0.24 -2.30
C GLU A 63 10.28 -0.52 -3.62
N GLU A 64 10.72 -1.77 -3.74
CA GLU A 64 10.37 -2.62 -4.88
C GLU A 64 8.88 -3.03 -4.88
N LEU A 65 8.29 -3.29 -3.71
CA LEU A 65 6.84 -3.53 -3.58
C LEU A 65 6.03 -2.30 -3.99
N GLU A 66 6.46 -1.09 -3.61
CA GLU A 66 5.81 0.16 -4.03
C GLU A 66 5.81 0.29 -5.56
N LYS A 67 6.95 0.06 -6.21
CA LYS A 67 7.06 0.07 -7.69
C LYS A 67 6.14 -0.94 -8.36
N LYS A 68 6.03 -2.15 -7.80
CA LYS A 68 5.13 -3.20 -8.33
C LYS A 68 3.66 -2.81 -8.16
N ALA A 69 3.29 -2.24 -7.02
CA ALA A 69 1.93 -1.75 -6.78
C ALA A 69 1.58 -0.61 -7.75
N GLU A 70 2.48 0.35 -7.95
CA GLU A 70 2.33 1.44 -8.92
C GLU A 70 2.18 0.92 -10.35
N ALA A 71 3.04 -0.02 -10.77
CA ALA A 71 2.96 -0.65 -12.10
C ALA A 71 1.64 -1.41 -12.34
N LYS A 72 0.99 -1.91 -11.27
CA LYS A 72 -0.33 -2.56 -11.31
C LYS A 72 -1.50 -1.56 -11.19
N GLY A 73 -1.23 -0.25 -11.08
CA GLY A 73 -2.25 0.78 -10.91
C GLY A 73 -2.92 0.76 -9.53
N LEU A 74 -2.25 0.20 -8.52
CA LEU A 74 -2.74 0.13 -7.14
C LEU A 74 -2.25 1.30 -6.27
N TRP A 75 -1.77 2.37 -6.91
CA TRP A 75 -1.24 3.55 -6.25
C TRP A 75 -2.15 4.76 -6.49
N TYR A 76 -2.20 5.71 -5.55
CA TYR A 76 -3.07 6.89 -5.62
C TYR A 76 -4.56 6.56 -5.82
N LEU A 77 -5.06 5.55 -5.11
CA LEU A 77 -6.42 5.06 -5.27
C LEU A 77 -7.47 6.10 -4.85
N ASP A 78 -7.21 6.89 -3.81
CA ASP A 78 -8.12 7.91 -3.27
C ASP A 78 -7.93 9.30 -3.89
N VAL A 79 -6.91 9.47 -4.73
CA VAL A 79 -6.63 10.74 -5.40
C VAL A 79 -7.67 10.97 -6.52
N PRO A 80 -8.24 12.18 -6.66
CA PRO A 80 -9.20 12.46 -7.72
C PRO A 80 -8.61 12.26 -9.13
N LYS A 81 -9.46 11.88 -10.08
CA LYS A 81 -9.05 11.62 -11.47
C LYS A 81 -8.43 12.86 -12.14
N ALA A 82 -8.90 14.05 -11.79
CA ALA A 82 -8.36 15.33 -12.27
C ALA A 82 -6.87 15.55 -11.91
N TYR A 83 -6.37 14.84 -10.90
CA TYR A 83 -4.97 14.88 -10.46
C TYR A 83 -4.21 13.57 -10.76
N GLY A 84 -4.78 12.70 -11.60
CA GLY A 84 -4.14 11.45 -12.05
C GLY A 84 -4.33 10.24 -11.14
N GLY A 85 -5.23 10.31 -10.14
CA GLY A 85 -5.56 9.16 -9.30
C GLY A 85 -6.75 8.32 -9.80
N ALA A 86 -7.12 7.31 -9.02
CA ALA A 86 -8.21 6.41 -9.38
C ALA A 86 -9.60 6.89 -8.94
N GLU A 87 -9.68 7.80 -7.95
CA GLU A 87 -10.93 8.29 -7.35
C GLU A 87 -11.84 7.14 -6.87
N ALA A 88 -11.23 6.17 -6.19
CA ALA A 88 -11.91 5.00 -5.67
C ALA A 88 -12.93 5.38 -4.57
N SER A 89 -14.05 4.65 -4.50
CA SER A 89 -15.05 4.85 -3.46
C SER A 89 -14.51 4.49 -2.07
N ASN A 90 -15.07 5.07 -1.01
CA ASN A 90 -14.70 4.68 0.36
C ASN A 90 -14.94 3.19 0.66
N VAL A 91 -15.94 2.58 0.00
CA VAL A 91 -16.20 1.13 0.10
C VAL A 91 -15.11 0.33 -0.60
N ALA A 92 -14.61 0.80 -1.75
CA ALA A 92 -13.48 0.17 -2.44
C ALA A 92 -12.19 0.30 -1.61
N LEU A 93 -11.96 1.46 -0.99
CA LEU A 93 -10.80 1.71 -0.14
C LEU A 93 -10.81 0.83 1.11
N ILE A 94 -11.96 0.66 1.79
CA ILE A 94 -12.01 -0.23 2.97
C ILE A 94 -11.85 -1.70 2.57
N ALA A 95 -12.39 -2.12 1.42
CA ALA A 95 -12.17 -3.47 0.90
C ALA A 95 -10.69 -3.70 0.52
N THR A 96 -9.99 -2.66 0.05
CA THR A 96 -8.55 -2.68 -0.21
C THR A 96 -7.76 -2.84 1.10
N THR A 97 -8.09 -2.06 2.13
CA THR A 97 -7.48 -2.19 3.46
C THR A 97 -7.69 -3.59 4.03
N GLU A 98 -8.91 -4.14 3.94
CA GLU A 98 -9.21 -5.50 4.41
C GLU A 98 -8.29 -6.57 3.77
N GLU A 99 -8.01 -6.47 2.46
CA GLU A 99 -7.07 -7.39 1.81
C GLU A 99 -5.63 -7.21 2.28
N LEU A 100 -5.16 -5.98 2.46
CA LEU A 100 -3.81 -5.71 2.96
C LEU A 100 -3.59 -6.28 4.36
N GLU A 101 -4.57 -6.14 5.24
CA GLU A 101 -4.53 -6.63 6.63
C GLU A 101 -4.58 -8.17 6.75
N LYS A 102 -4.75 -8.91 5.64
CA LYS A 102 -4.57 -10.38 5.63
C LYS A 102 -3.11 -10.79 5.67
N CYS A 103 -2.18 -9.85 5.54
CA CYS A 103 -0.75 -10.09 5.51
C CYS A 103 -0.05 -9.34 6.64
N ALA A 104 0.98 -9.97 7.23
CA ALA A 104 1.72 -9.38 8.34
C ALA A 104 2.75 -8.32 7.92
N ILE A 105 2.96 -8.14 6.62
CA ILE A 105 3.91 -7.15 6.09
C ILE A 105 3.34 -5.74 6.31
N PRO A 106 4.06 -4.79 6.95
CA PRO A 106 3.57 -3.45 7.25
C PRO A 106 3.58 -2.53 6.01
N PHE A 107 3.02 -3.03 4.91
CA PHE A 107 2.94 -2.36 3.62
C PHE A 107 1.66 -1.54 3.53
N GLU A 108 1.77 -0.34 2.98
CA GLU A 108 0.64 0.55 2.72
C GLU A 108 0.73 1.01 1.28
N LEU A 109 -0.41 1.06 0.59
CA LEU A 109 -0.49 1.73 -0.71
C LEU A 109 -0.31 3.25 -0.51
N GLY A 110 0.24 3.95 -1.50
CA GLY A 110 0.49 5.39 -1.47
C GLY A 110 -0.76 6.24 -1.60
N ASN A 111 -1.77 5.94 -0.79
CA ASN A 111 -3.02 6.68 -0.68
C ASN A 111 -2.86 7.80 0.35
N HIS A 112 -3.92 8.60 0.51
CA HIS A 112 -4.03 9.68 1.50
C HIS A 112 -3.10 10.86 1.22
N VAL A 113 -2.95 11.21 -0.06
CA VAL A 113 -2.28 12.44 -0.47
C VAL A 113 -3.06 13.63 0.08
N SER A 114 -2.38 14.48 0.85
CA SER A 114 -3.02 15.67 1.44
C SER A 114 -3.53 16.59 0.33
N ASN A 115 -4.81 16.98 0.39
CA ASN A 115 -5.45 17.82 -0.62
C ASN A 115 -4.74 19.17 -0.86
N ILE A 116 -4.02 19.70 0.14
CA ILE A 116 -3.18 20.90 -0.01
C ILE A 116 -2.09 20.74 -1.09
N LEU A 117 -1.71 19.51 -1.42
CA LEU A 117 -0.68 19.19 -2.41
C LEU A 117 -1.22 19.13 -3.84
N TYR A 118 -2.54 19.05 -4.04
CA TYR A 118 -3.13 18.89 -5.39
C TYR A 118 -2.83 20.05 -6.34
N ASN A 119 -2.58 21.24 -5.80
CA ASN A 119 -2.24 22.43 -6.57
C ASN A 119 -0.75 22.80 -6.50
N CYS A 120 0.09 21.99 -5.83
CA CYS A 120 1.52 22.23 -5.80
C CYS A 120 2.11 21.98 -7.19
N LYS A 121 2.73 23.02 -7.75
CA LYS A 121 3.52 22.94 -8.98
C LYS A 121 4.99 23.00 -8.55
N GLY A 122 5.74 21.95 -8.86
CA GLY A 122 7.19 21.89 -8.64
C GLY A 122 7.95 22.91 -9.47
#